data_AF-A0A522A1S4-F1
#
_entry.id   AF-A0A522A1S4-F1
#
_cell.length_a   1.000
_cell.length_b   1.000
_cell.length_c   1.000
_cell.angle_alpha   90.00
_cell.angle_beta   90.00
_cell.angle_gamma   90.00
#
_symmetry.space_group_name_H-M   'P 1'
#
loop_
_entity.id
_entity.type
_entity.pdbx_description
1 polymer ?
#
loop_
_entity_poly.entity_id
_entity_poly.type
_entity_poly.pdbx_seq_one_letter_code
_entity_poly.pdbx_strand_id
1 'polypeptide(L)' 'MFASEAAMEGFEVTTLEDTLGIGDFYVTNNGNCDVITLDRILKMKDQAIVYNVGHYLKEKSPD' A
#
# COMPACT_ATOMS: atom_id res chain seq x y z
N MET A 1 8.71 0.20 11.07
CA MET A 1 7.83 -0.51 12.01
C MET A 1 7.69 -1.94 11.53
N PHE A 2 8.00 -2.90 12.39
CA PHE A 2 7.79 -4.31 12.09
C PHE A 2 6.34 -4.71 12.39
N ALA A 3 5.86 -5.78 11.74
CA ALA A 3 4.50 -6.28 11.91
C ALA A 3 4.14 -6.56 13.38
N SER A 4 5.05 -7.18 14.15
CA SER A 4 4.82 -7.46 15.57
C SER A 4 4.68 -6.19 16.41
N GLU A 5 5.48 -5.16 16.13
CA GLU A 5 5.41 -3.87 16.84
C GLU A 5 4.08 -3.17 16.54
N ALA A 6 3.67 -3.13 15.27
CA ALA A 6 2.38 -2.56 14.86
C ALA A 6 1.20 -3.24 15.58
N ALA A 7 1.23 -4.58 15.64
CA ALA A 7 0.20 -5.33 16.36
C ALA A 7 0.21 -5.03 17.87
N MET A 8 1.39 -4.88 18.49
CA MET A 8 1.51 -4.50 19.90
C MET A 8 1.00 -3.08 20.18
N GLU A 9 1.11 -2.17 19.22
CA GLU A 9 0.54 -0.81 19.27
C GLU A 9 -0.97 -0.78 18.96
N GLY A 10 -1.58 -1.93 18.66
CA GLY A 10 -3.02 -2.07 18.43
C GLY A 10 -3.47 -1.84 16.99
N PHE A 11 -2.53 -1.75 16.05
CA PHE A 11 -2.86 -1.69 14.63
C PHE A 11 -3.21 -3.08 14.10
N GLU A 12 -4.18 -3.13 13.20
CA GLU A 12 -4.44 -4.34 12.42
C GLU A 12 -3.30 -4.59 11.45
N VAL A 13 -2.75 -5.79 11.48
CA VAL A 13 -1.74 -6.27 10.54
C VAL A 13 -2.41 -7.26 9.61
N THR A 14 -2.64 -6.82 8.38
CA THR A 14 -3.32 -7.61 7.36
C THR A 14 -2.62 -7.48 6.01
N THR A 15 -3.08 -8.25 5.02
CA THR A 15 -2.59 -8.15 3.65
C THR A 15 -3.23 -6.98 2.92
N LEU A 16 -2.55 -6.43 1.92
CA LEU A 16 -3.12 -5.36 1.10
C LEU A 16 -4.38 -5.82 0.39
N GLU A 17 -4.38 -7.07 -0.10
CA GLU A 17 -5.48 -7.70 -0.83
C GLU A 17 -6.79 -7.68 -0.03
N ASP A 18 -6.73 -7.93 1.27
CA ASP A 18 -7.90 -7.93 2.15
C ASP A 18 -8.48 -6.52 2.38
N THR A 19 -7.71 -5.47 2.08
CA THR A 19 -8.11 -4.07 2.32
C THR A 19 -8.68 -3.36 1.09
N LEU A 20 -8.42 -3.86 -0.14
CA LEU A 20 -8.70 -3.13 -1.39
C LEU A 20 -10.16 -2.58 -1.45
N GLY A 21 -11.14 -3.39 -1.07
CA GLY A 21 -12.56 -2.98 -1.12
C GLY A 21 -13.05 -2.07 0.02
N ILE A 22 -12.24 -1.84 1.05
CA ILE A 22 -12.65 -1.12 2.27
C ILE A 22 -11.80 0.10 2.59
N GLY A 23 -10.53 0.13 2.16
CA GLY A 23 -9.62 1.21 2.46
C GLY A 23 -9.92 2.49 1.65
N ASP A 24 -9.97 3.62 2.34
CA ASP A 24 -10.10 4.95 1.74
C ASP A 24 -8.75 5.57 1.38
N PHE A 25 -7.71 5.26 2.15
CA PHE A 25 -6.36 5.81 1.98
C PHE A 25 -5.32 4.70 1.99
N TYR A 26 -4.49 4.65 0.95
CA TYR A 26 -3.36 3.74 0.83
C TYR A 26 -2.07 4.55 0.84
N VAL A 27 -1.24 4.28 1.86
CA VAL A 27 0.05 4.94 2.01
C VAL A 27 1.17 3.91 1.96
N THR A 28 2.09 4.06 0.99
CA THR A 28 3.29 3.21 0.90
C THR A 28 4.52 3.94 1.44
N ASN A 29 5.34 3.23 2.22
CA ASN A 29 6.57 3.78 2.82
C ASN A 29 7.67 2.71 2.97
N ASN A 30 7.62 1.63 2.17
CA ASN A 30 8.54 0.49 2.31
C ASN A 30 9.72 0.51 1.33
N GLY A 31 9.76 1.48 0.40
CA GLY A 31 10.82 1.58 -0.62
C GLY A 31 10.85 0.44 -1.66
N ASN A 32 9.82 -0.41 -1.70
CA ASN A 32 9.72 -1.54 -2.62
C ASN A 32 8.94 -1.16 -3.90
N CYS A 33 9.26 -1.84 -4.99
CA CYS A 33 8.50 -1.72 -6.23
C CYS A 33 7.21 -2.55 -6.17
N ASP A 34 6.26 -2.23 -7.05
CA ASP A 34 5.08 -3.06 -7.32
C ASP A 34 4.18 -3.33 -6.08
N VAL A 35 4.23 -2.44 -5.08
CA VAL A 35 3.39 -2.52 -3.88
C VAL A 35 1.93 -2.20 -4.22
N ILE A 36 1.70 -1.17 -5.03
CA ILE A 36 0.38 -0.82 -5.55
C ILE A 36 0.47 -0.92 -7.07
N THR A 37 -0.09 -1.98 -7.64
CA THR A 37 -0.15 -2.21 -9.09
C THR A 37 -1.50 -1.75 -9.65
N LEU A 38 -1.58 -1.61 -10.98
CA LEU A 38 -2.84 -1.24 -11.65
C LEU A 38 -3.98 -2.21 -11.30
N ASP A 39 -3.72 -3.52 -11.30
CA ASP A 39 -4.71 -4.55 -10.96
C ASP A 39 -5.26 -4.41 -9.54
N ARG A 40 -4.45 -3.88 -8.61
CA ARG A 40 -4.87 -3.60 -7.24
C ARG A 40 -5.71 -2.33 -7.17
N ILE A 41 -5.32 -1.27 -7.88
CA ILE A 41 -6.08 -0.02 -7.98
C ILE A 41 -7.49 -0.28 -8.52
N LEU A 42 -7.64 -1.15 -9.52
CA LEU A 42 -8.94 -1.51 -10.09
C LEU A 42 -9.88 -2.23 -9.11
N LYS A 43 -9.33 -2.78 -8.01
CA LYS A 43 -10.10 -3.43 -6.94
C LYS A 43 -10.31 -2.52 -5.73
N MET A 44 -9.75 -1.30 -5.76
CA MET A 44 -9.91 -0.35 -4.66
C MET A 44 -11.34 0.21 -4.63
N LYS A 45 -11.75 0.67 -3.45
CA LYS A 45 -12.96 1.47 -3.28
C LYS A 45 -12.96 2.68 -4.23
N ASP A 46 -14.13 3.02 -4.76
CA ASP A 46 -14.28 4.24 -5.56
C ASP A 46 -13.82 5.47 -4.76
N GLN A 47 -13.09 6.35 -5.45
CA GLN A 47 -12.41 7.52 -4.86
C GLN A 47 -11.35 7.23 -3.78
N ALA A 48 -10.84 6.00 -3.66
CA ALA A 48 -9.70 5.73 -2.79
C ALA A 48 -8.47 6.56 -3.20
N ILE A 49 -7.76 7.08 -2.21
CA ILE A 49 -6.57 7.91 -2.40
C ILE A 49 -5.32 7.07 -2.18
N VAL A 50 -4.41 7.09 -3.14
CA VAL A 50 -3.11 6.40 -3.06
C VAL A 50 -2.00 7.45 -2.98
N TYR A 51 -1.16 7.35 -1.97
CA TYR A 51 0.00 8.22 -1.79
C TYR A 51 1.26 7.42 -1.45
N ASN A 52 2.38 7.76 -2.09
CA ASN A 52 3.68 7.18 -1.78
C ASN A 52 4.53 8.20 -1.04
N VAL A 53 4.88 7.87 0.21
CA VAL A 53 5.72 8.72 1.07
C VAL A 53 7.22 8.37 0.93
N GLY A 54 7.53 7.22 0.32
CA GLY A 54 8.90 6.73 0.20
C GLY A 54 9.80 7.60 -0.68
N HIS A 55 11.07 7.73 -0.30
CA HIS A 55 12.09 8.58 -0.95
C HIS A 55 12.54 8.09 -2.34
N TYR A 56 12.08 6.91 -2.78
CA TYR A 56 12.50 6.26 -4.02
C TYR A 56 11.28 5.90 -4.87
N LEU A 57 10.93 6.78 -5.80
CA LEU A 57 10.22 6.38 -7.02
C LEU A 57 11.23 5.59 -7.86
N LYS A 58 11.14 4.26 -7.86
CA LYS A 58 11.76 3.47 -8.93
C LYS A 58 10.83 3.55 -10.13
N GLU A 59 11.10 4.52 -10.98
CA GLU A 59 10.64 4.48 -12.37
C GLU A 59 11.25 3.20 -12.98
N LYS A 60 10.42 2.19 -13.27
CA LYS A 60 10.86 1.14 -14.18
C LYS A 60 10.96 1.81 -15.54
N SER A 61 12.19 2.06 -16.00
CA SER A 61 12.44 2.33 -17.41
C SER A 61 11.72 1.24 -18.23
N PRO A 62 11.03 1.62 -19.32
CA PRO A 62 10.34 0.67 -20.18
C PRO A 62 11.38 -0.15 -20.95
N ASP A 63 11.64 -1.36 -20.46
CA ASP A 63 12.12 -2.49 -21.25
C ASP A 63 11.01 -3.55 -21.29
#